data_AF-A0A5C7USG9-F1
#
_entry.id   AF-A0A5C7USG9-F1
#
_cell.length_a   1.000
_cell.length_b   1.000
_cell.length_c   1.000
_cell.angle_alpha   90.00
_cell.angle_beta   90.00
_cell.angle_gamma   90.00
#
_symmetry.space_group_name_H-M   'P 1'
#
loop_
_entity.id
_entity.type
_entity.pdbx_description
1 polymer ?
#
loop_
_entity_poly.entity_id
_entity_poly.type
_entity_poly.pdbx_seq_one_letter_code
_entity_poly.pdbx_strand_id
1 'polypeptide(L)'
;MKNKDLQEIYFRFLNLVRSVEELPGFPKLDATENQILNEVAAKWKQGERLIVSDAIAMREIGSPATLHERLKQLRDKNMVTYVIETDGRKKYIEPTDTALKYFSQISNCMIQAIGK
;
A
#
# COMPACT_ATOMS: atom_id res chain seq x y z
N MET A 1 13.24 -18.74 -18.92
CA MET A 1 14.16 -17.76 -18.30
C MET A 1 15.09 -18.50 -17.36
N LYS A 2 16.40 -18.27 -17.45
CA LYS A 2 17.35 -18.80 -16.45
C LYS A 2 17.20 -17.99 -15.16
N ASN A 3 17.54 -18.55 -14.00
CA ASN A 3 17.42 -17.84 -12.71
C ASN A 3 18.18 -16.50 -12.67
N LYS A 4 19.32 -16.41 -13.37
CA LYS A 4 20.09 -15.17 -13.50
C LYS A 4 19.32 -14.07 -14.24
N ASP A 5 18.51 -14.43 -15.24
CA ASP A 5 17.71 -13.48 -16.02
C ASP A 5 16.56 -12.90 -15.16
N LEU A 6 15.95 -13.75 -14.33
CA LEU A 6 14.91 -13.34 -13.37
C LEU A 6 15.44 -12.39 -12.29
N GLN A 7 16.64 -12.67 -11.77
CA GLN A 7 17.30 -11.81 -10.78
C GLN A 7 17.61 -10.42 -11.38
N GLU A 8 18.09 -10.38 -12.62
CA GLU A 8 18.36 -9.12 -13.32
C GLU A 8 17.08 -8.30 -13.53
N ILE A 9 15.97 -8.94 -13.95
CA ILE A 9 14.66 -8.29 -14.04
C ILE A 9 14.24 -7.70 -12.69
N TYR A 10 14.40 -8.46 -11.60
CA TYR A 10 14.05 -8.00 -10.27
C TYR A 10 14.90 -6.78 -9.83
N PHE A 11 16.21 -6.79 -10.07
CA PHE A 11 17.06 -5.65 -9.75
C PHE A 11 16.71 -4.41 -10.56
N ARG A 12 16.36 -4.58 -11.84
CA ARG A 12 15.87 -3.49 -12.69
C ARG A 12 14.55 -2.92 -12.16
N PHE A 13 13.62 -3.77 -11.73
CA PHE A 13 12.39 -3.34 -11.07
C PHE A 13 12.68 -2.51 -9.81
N LEU A 14 13.55 -2.98 -8.92
CA LEU A 14 13.90 -2.24 -7.70
C LEU A 14 14.56 -0.88 -7.98
N ASN A 15 15.35 -0.76 -9.04
CA ASN A 15 15.94 0.51 -9.44
C ASN A 15 14.88 1.47 -9.99
N LEU A 16 13.94 0.96 -10.81
CA LEU A 16 12.84 1.77 -11.35
C LEU A 16 11.90 2.29 -10.24
N VAL A 17 11.56 1.45 -9.26
CA VAL A 17 10.76 1.86 -8.10
C VAL A 17 11.45 2.99 -7.34
N ARG A 18 12.74 2.85 -7.02
CA ARG A 18 13.53 3.89 -6.35
C ARG A 18 13.51 5.22 -7.12
N SER A 19 13.67 5.18 -8.44
CA SER A 19 13.61 6.38 -9.27
C SER A 19 12.21 7.04 -9.27
N VAL A 20 11.14 6.25 -9.24
CA VAL A 20 9.77 6.76 -9.15
C VAL A 20 9.49 7.39 -7.79
N GLU A 21 10.01 6.80 -6.70
CA GLU A 21 9.88 7.32 -5.34
C GLU A 21 10.55 8.69 -5.12
N GLU A 22 11.56 9.01 -5.94
CA GLU A 22 12.25 10.30 -5.94
C GLU A 22 11.50 11.40 -6.72
N LEU A 23 10.48 11.05 -7.50
CA LEU A 23 9.73 12.02 -8.30
C LEU A 23 8.94 13.01 -7.42
N PRO A 24 8.90 14.30 -7.77
CA PRO A 24 8.05 15.27 -7.09
C PRO A 24 6.58 14.84 -7.11
N GLY A 25 5.95 14.86 -5.94
CA GLY A 25 4.54 14.48 -5.78
C GLY A 25 4.29 12.97 -5.74
N PHE A 26 5.33 12.12 -5.83
CA PHE A 26 5.17 10.70 -5.52
C PHE A 26 4.98 10.53 -4.00
N PRO A 27 3.96 9.76 -3.56
CA PRO A 27 3.71 9.60 -2.14
C PRO A 27 4.86 8.90 -1.42
N LYS A 28 5.34 9.52 -0.34
CA LYS A 28 6.38 8.94 0.51
C LYS A 28 5.73 8.19 1.66
N LEU A 29 5.85 6.87 1.65
CA LEU A 29 5.33 5.98 2.68
C LEU A 29 6.50 5.30 3.39
N ASP A 30 6.45 5.25 4.72
CA ASP A 30 7.39 4.43 5.48
C ASP A 30 7.05 2.94 5.36
N ALA A 31 7.90 2.07 5.92
CA ALA A 31 7.72 0.63 5.81
C ALA A 31 6.39 0.14 6.42
N THR A 32 5.99 0.71 7.57
CA THR A 32 4.75 0.33 8.25
C THR A 32 3.53 0.84 7.48
N GLU A 33 3.56 2.06 6.96
CA GLU A 33 2.51 2.60 6.11
C GLU A 33 2.31 1.77 4.84
N ASN A 34 3.40 1.40 4.17
CA ASN A 34 3.36 0.51 3.01
C ASN A 34 2.74 -0.84 3.36
N GLN A 35 3.14 -1.46 4.48
CA GLN A 35 2.60 -2.74 4.90
C GLN A 35 1.10 -2.66 5.19
N ILE A 36 0.64 -1.64 5.93
CA ILE A 36 -0.79 -1.42 6.20
C ILE A 36 -1.56 -1.21 4.89
N LEU A 37 -1.04 -0.37 3.98
CA LEU A 37 -1.70 -0.09 2.70
C LEU A 37 -1.81 -1.34 1.82
N ASN A 38 -0.78 -2.18 1.81
CA ASN A 38 -0.79 -3.47 1.11
C ASN A 38 -1.85 -4.42 1.67
N GLU A 39 -1.98 -4.53 3.00
CA GLU A 39 -3.01 -5.36 3.64
C GLU A 39 -4.43 -4.85 3.33
N VAL A 40 -4.64 -3.54 3.41
CA VAL A 40 -5.92 -2.91 3.02
C VAL A 40 -6.26 -3.24 1.56
N ALA A 41 -5.31 -3.06 0.65
CA ALA A 41 -5.50 -3.32 -0.77
C ALA A 41 -5.75 -4.81 -1.06
N ALA A 42 -5.04 -5.70 -0.37
CA ALA A 42 -5.19 -7.15 -0.52
C ALA A 42 -6.59 -7.62 -0.10
N LYS A 43 -7.11 -7.13 1.05
CA LYS A 43 -8.48 -7.43 1.50
C LYS A 43 -9.53 -6.81 0.59
N TRP A 44 -9.36 -5.54 0.23
CA TRP A 44 -10.28 -4.83 -0.66
C TRP A 44 -10.42 -5.53 -2.02
N LYS A 45 -9.31 -5.99 -2.61
CA LYS A 45 -9.30 -6.75 -3.87
C LYS A 45 -10.02 -8.11 -3.77
N GLN A 46 -10.08 -8.69 -2.57
CA GLN A 46 -10.83 -9.94 -2.30
C GLN A 46 -12.34 -9.68 -2.06
N GLY A 47 -12.78 -8.43 -2.10
CA GLY A 47 -14.15 -8.04 -1.74
C GLY A 47 -14.38 -8.01 -0.23
N GLU A 48 -13.32 -8.15 0.56
CA GLU A 48 -13.37 -8.03 2.02
C GLU A 48 -13.16 -6.57 2.44
N ARG A 49 -13.70 -6.23 3.60
CA ARG A 49 -13.48 -4.91 4.22
C ARG A 49 -12.69 -5.08 5.51
N LEU A 50 -11.64 -4.27 5.67
CA LEU A 50 -10.85 -4.23 6.90
C LEU A 50 -11.41 -3.17 7.84
N ILE A 51 -11.70 -3.54 9.09
CA ILE A 51 -12.18 -2.59 10.11
C ILE A 51 -10.97 -1.95 10.80
N VAL A 52 -11.07 -0.67 11.18
CA VAL A 52 -10.01 0.05 11.90
C VAL A 52 -9.56 -0.69 13.17
N SER A 53 -10.48 -1.25 13.95
CA SER A 53 -10.16 -2.02 15.16
C SER A 53 -9.28 -3.24 14.89
N ASP A 54 -9.55 -3.94 13.78
CA ASP A 54 -8.82 -5.14 13.41
C ASP A 54 -7.46 -4.75 12.85
N ALA A 55 -7.41 -3.67 12.08
CA ALA A 55 -6.17 -3.15 11.53
C ALA A 55 -5.17 -2.74 12.61
N ILE A 56 -5.62 -2.09 13.69
CA ILE A 56 -4.72 -1.74 14.81
C ILE A 56 -4.40 -2.92 15.73
N ALA A 57 -5.03 -4.08 15.53
CA ALA A 57 -4.75 -5.30 16.29
C ALA A 57 -3.71 -6.21 15.61
N MET A 58 -3.24 -5.87 14.40
CA MET A 58 -2.24 -6.62 13.61
C MET A 58 -0.82 -6.49 14.19
N ARG A 59 -0.55 -7.22 15.28
CA ARG A 59 0.70 -7.12 16.06
C ARG A 59 1.96 -7.51 15.28
N GLU A 60 1.82 -8.27 14.20
CA GLU A 60 2.88 -8.61 13.26
C GLU A 60 3.39 -7.40 12.44
N ILE A 61 2.56 -6.36 12.31
CA ILE A 61 2.92 -5.10 11.64
C ILE A 61 3.48 -4.09 12.65
N GLY A 62 2.87 -4.01 13.84
CA GLY A 62 3.31 -3.08 14.87
C GLY A 62 2.41 -2.99 16.10
N SER A 63 2.78 -2.14 17.05
CA SER A 63 1.95 -1.89 18.24
C SER A 63 0.64 -1.17 17.87
N PRO A 64 -0.46 -1.34 18.64
CA PRO A 64 -1.73 -0.67 18.34
C PRO A 64 -1.62 0.85 18.22
N ALA A 65 -0.81 1.49 19.07
CA ALA A 65 -0.56 2.93 19.01
C ALA A 65 0.17 3.32 17.71
N THR A 66 1.17 2.52 17.31
CA THR A 66 1.91 2.72 16.05
C THR A 66 0.98 2.59 14.84
N LEU A 67 0.19 1.51 14.79
CA LEU A 67 -0.71 1.25 13.66
C LEU A 67 -1.82 2.29 13.56
N HIS A 68 -2.36 2.74 14.70
CA HIS A 68 -3.33 3.83 14.72
C HIS A 68 -2.74 5.13 14.16
N GLU A 69 -1.53 5.49 14.57
CA GLU A 69 -0.83 6.66 14.05
C GLU A 69 -0.53 6.53 12.55
N ARG A 70 -0.11 5.35 12.06
CA ARG A 70 0.15 5.12 10.64
C ARG A 70 -1.10 5.11 9.77
N LEU A 71 -2.22 4.59 10.28
CA LEU A 71 -3.51 4.71 9.59
C LEU A 71 -3.95 6.16 9.46
N LYS A 72 -3.74 6.97 10.50
CA LYS A 72 -3.97 8.40 10.44
C LYS A 72 -3.09 9.07 9.38
N GLN A 73 -1.79 8.77 9.36
CA GLN A 73 -0.86 9.32 8.36
C GLN A 73 -1.20 8.89 6.93
N LEU A 74 -1.59 7.64 6.71
CA LEU A 74 -2.10 7.16 5.42
C LEU A 74 -3.34 7.95 4.99
N ARG A 75 -4.26 8.24 5.91
CA ARG A 75 -5.42 9.07 5.61
C ARG A 75 -5.03 10.51 5.29
N ASP A 76 -4.10 11.10 6.03
CA ASP A 76 -3.59 12.46 5.79
C ASP A 76 -2.89 12.56 4.42
N LYS A 77 -2.27 11.47 3.96
CA LYS A 77 -1.67 11.31 2.62
C LYS A 77 -2.69 10.94 1.54
N ASN A 78 -3.99 10.94 1.86
CA ASN A 78 -5.09 10.51 1.00
C ASN A 78 -4.92 9.09 0.43
N MET A 79 -4.29 8.16 1.15
CA MET A 79 -4.12 6.77 0.71
C MET A 79 -5.29 5.87 1.10
N VAL A 80 -5.90 6.15 2.24
CA VAL A 80 -7.05 5.41 2.74
C VAL A 80 -8.16 6.36 3.15
N THR A 81 -9.39 5.88 3.10
CA THR A 81 -10.56 6.56 3.63
C THR A 81 -11.30 5.65 4.62
N TYR A 82 -12.15 6.26 5.45
CA TYR A 82 -13.01 5.52 6.37
C TYR A 82 -14.46 5.59 5.90
N VAL A 83 -15.05 4.42 5.66
CA VAL A 83 -16.46 4.27 5.37
C VAL A 83 -17.16 3.82 6.65
N ILE A 84 -18.20 4.56 7.04
CA ILE A 84 -19.01 4.26 8.22
C ILE A 84 -20.28 3.56 7.74
N GLU A 85 -20.59 2.39 8.29
CA GLU A 85 -21.86 1.71 8.01
C GLU A 85 -23.05 2.48 8.60
N THR A 86 -24.24 2.24 8.07
CA THR A 86 -25.47 2.94 8.45
C THR A 86 -25.79 2.83 9.96
N ASP A 87 -25.30 1.79 10.63
CA ASP A 87 -25.45 1.61 12.09
C ASP A 87 -24.44 2.42 12.93
N GLY A 88 -23.46 3.07 12.28
CA GLY A 88 -22.45 3.92 12.88
C GLY A 88 -21.37 3.22 13.69
N ARG A 89 -21.40 1.89 13.83
CA ARG A 89 -20.57 1.17 14.82
C ARG A 89 -19.17 0.82 14.32
N LYS A 90 -19.03 0.59 13.01
CA LYS A 90 -17.77 0.14 12.40
C LYS A 90 -17.27 1.16 11.40
N LYS A 91 -15.96 1.42 11.48
CA LYS A 91 -15.20 2.18 10.48
C LYS A 91 -14.42 1.20 9.63
N TYR A 92 -14.80 1.06 8.37
CA TYR A 92 -14.09 0.25 7.40
C TYR A 92 -13.05 1.11 6.68
N ILE A 93 -11.92 0.51 6.35
CA ILE A 93 -10.82 1.13 5.64
C ILE A 93 -10.92 0.71 4.18
N GLU A 94 -10.91 1.69 3.28
CA GLU A 94 -10.87 1.46 1.83
C GLU A 94 -9.70 2.24 1.22
N PRO A 95 -9.01 1.68 0.19
CA PRO A 95 -8.03 2.43 -0.57
C PRO A 95 -8.72 3.54 -1.36
N THR A 96 -8.06 4.68 -1.49
CA THR A 96 -8.54 5.78 -2.34
C THR A 96 -8.06 5.61 -3.78
N ASP A 97 -8.57 6.44 -4.70
CA ASP A 97 -8.03 6.54 -6.07
C ASP A 97 -6.54 6.90 -6.10
N THR A 98 -6.05 7.69 -5.13
CA THR A 98 -4.63 8.01 -5.00
C THR A 98 -3.81 6.76 -4.70
N ALA A 99 -4.29 5.88 -3.80
CA ALA A 99 -3.62 4.61 -3.53
C ALA A 99 -3.65 3.67 -4.75
N LEU A 100 -4.77 3.59 -5.46
CA LEU A 100 -4.85 2.79 -6.69
C LEU A 100 -3.89 3.30 -7.78
N LYS A 101 -3.73 4.63 -7.89
CA LYS A 101 -2.75 5.24 -8.78
C LYS A 101 -1.32 4.94 -8.34
N TYR A 102 -1.03 5.02 -7.04
CA TYR A 102 0.26 4.64 -6.46
C TYR A 102 0.62 3.19 -6.86
N PHE A 103 -0.29 2.23 -6.67
CA PHE A 103 -0.07 0.84 -7.06
C PHE A 103 0.14 0.68 -8.57
N SER A 104 -0.61 1.43 -9.38
CA SER A 104 -0.46 1.40 -10.84
C SER A 104 0.91 1.90 -11.30
N GLN A 105 1.45 2.94 -10.65
CA GLN A 105 2.78 3.47 -10.93
C GLN A 105 3.87 2.44 -10.59
N ILE A 106 3.77 1.79 -9.43
CA ILE A 106 4.69 0.70 -9.05
C ILE A 106 4.57 -0.50 -10.01
N SER A 107 3.35 -0.87 -10.39
CA SER A 107 3.11 -1.96 -11.35
C SER A 107 3.73 -1.66 -12.73
N ASN A 108 3.72 -0.41 -13.17
CA ASN A 108 4.35 -0.02 -14.43
C ASN A 108 5.87 -0.25 -14.42
N CYS A 109 6.53 -0.10 -13.26
CA CYS A 109 7.94 -0.45 -13.10
C CYS A 109 8.20 -1.95 -13.39
N MET A 110 7.25 -2.83 -13.03
CA MET A 110 7.38 -4.27 -13.33
C MET A 110 7.34 -4.52 -14.84
N ILE A 111 6.41 -3.88 -15.56
CA ILE A 111 6.27 -4.01 -17.01
C ILE A 111 7.56 -3.53 -17.71
N GLN A 112 8.07 -2.36 -17.30
CA GLN A 112 9.32 -1.81 -17.84
C GLN A 112 10.55 -2.69 -17.55
N ALA A 113 10.60 -3.34 -16.38
CA ALA A 113 11.69 -4.24 -16.03
C ALA A 113 11.73 -5.52 -16.87
N ILE A 114 10.57 -5.98 -17.37
CA ILE A 114 10.44 -7.14 -18.25
C ILE A 114 10.75 -6.77 -19.72
N GLY A 115 10.35 -5.58 -20.15
CA GLY A 115 10.45 -5.13 -21.55
C GLY A 115 11.86 -4.70 -22.01
N LYS A 116 12.87 -4.77 -21.15
CA LYS A 116 14.28 -4.55 -21.48
C LYS A 116 15.06 -5.87 -21.40
#